data_AF-A0A2G9SPW1-F1
#
_entry.id   AF-A0A2G9SPW1-F1
#
_cell.length_a   1.000
_cell.length_b   1.000
_cell.length_c   1.000
_cell.angle_alpha   90.00
_cell.angle_beta   90.00
_cell.angle_gamma   90.00
#
_symmetry.space_group_name_H-M   'P 1'
#
loop_
_entity.id
_entity.type
_entity.pdbx_description
1 polymer ?
#
loop_
_entity_poly.entity_id
_entity_poly.type
_entity_poly.pdbx_seq_one_letter_code
_entity_poly.pdbx_strand_id
1 'polypeptide(L)'
;MSIIATKQTQVVIVGARAGQNAAKRMAEFCYMMGLPLNVHAFVYPPDAGKTVEVLYGNQLLSIPVYASVADAHAAHPTVNTALIYAGADKVFSTTKEALDTDGINFVSIIAEGVPEKDAKRLIKLSQEKNKLVNGPAAVGVMSAGECRLGVIGGEYRNLKLC
;
A
#
# COMPACT_ATOMS: atom_id res chain seq x y z
N MET A 1 1.92 16.59 -11.60
CA MET A 1 2.66 16.11 -10.41
C MET A 1 3.90 15.39 -10.91
N SER A 2 5.10 15.76 -10.50
CA SER A 2 6.34 15.16 -11.02
C SER A 2 6.83 13.94 -10.22
N ILE A 3 6.39 13.77 -8.97
CA ILE A 3 6.79 12.68 -8.07
C ILE A 3 5.56 12.10 -7.37
N ILE A 4 5.39 10.77 -7.41
CA ILE A 4 4.18 10.07 -6.94
C ILE A 4 4.28 9.65 -5.46
N ALA A 5 5.46 9.19 -5.04
CA ALA A 5 5.72 8.74 -3.67
C ALA A 5 6.66 9.74 -2.98
N THR A 6 6.22 10.33 -1.88
CA THR A 6 6.96 11.37 -1.13
C THR A 6 6.84 11.15 0.36
N LYS A 7 7.47 12.00 1.18
CA LYS A 7 7.31 11.99 2.64
C LYS A 7 5.86 12.20 3.12
N GLN A 8 4.98 12.75 2.27
CA GLN A 8 3.56 12.96 2.56
C GLN A 8 2.69 11.74 2.21
N THR A 9 3.27 10.69 1.61
CA THR A 9 2.54 9.46 1.27
C THR A 9 2.17 8.69 2.53
N GLN A 10 0.88 8.49 2.75
CA GLN A 10 0.32 7.72 3.87
C GLN A 10 -0.52 6.56 3.32
N VAL A 11 -0.32 5.37 3.87
CA VAL A 11 -0.62 4.10 3.20
C VAL A 11 -1.62 3.26 3.97
N VAL A 12 -2.58 2.70 3.22
CA VAL A 12 -3.36 1.53 3.61
C VAL A 12 -2.93 0.32 2.78
N ILE A 13 -2.77 -0.83 3.43
CA ILE A 13 -2.39 -2.08 2.76
C ILE A 13 -3.61 -3.01 2.70
N VAL A 14 -4.07 -3.32 1.49
CA VAL A 14 -5.16 -4.28 1.26
C VAL A 14 -4.56 -5.67 1.10
N GLY A 15 -4.67 -6.51 2.13
CA GLY A 15 -4.14 -7.87 2.12
C GLY A 15 -3.67 -8.34 3.49
N ALA A 16 -3.53 -9.66 3.62
CA ALA A 16 -3.13 -10.34 4.86
C ALA A 16 -1.60 -10.49 4.93
N ARG A 17 -1.11 -11.72 5.11
CA ARG A 17 0.30 -12.05 5.37
C ARG A 17 1.30 -11.41 4.39
N ALA A 18 0.98 -11.37 3.09
CA ALA A 18 1.83 -10.73 2.09
C ALA A 18 1.96 -9.21 2.32
N GLY A 19 0.85 -8.55 2.65
CA GLY A 19 0.82 -7.14 3.05
C GLY A 19 1.58 -6.88 4.35
N GLN A 20 1.49 -7.78 5.33
CA GLN A 20 2.26 -7.65 6.58
C GLN A 20 3.77 -7.72 6.33
N ASN A 21 4.22 -8.60 5.42
CA ASN A 21 5.62 -8.64 5.03
C ASN A 21 6.06 -7.32 4.38
N ALA A 22 5.22 -6.74 3.51
CA ALA A 22 5.48 -5.44 2.93
C ALA A 22 5.61 -4.33 3.98
N ALA A 23 4.70 -4.29 4.96
CA ALA A 23 4.76 -3.33 6.06
C ALA A 23 6.06 -3.43 6.86
N LYS A 24 6.55 -4.65 7.11
CA LYS A 24 7.86 -4.87 7.76
C LYS A 24 9.01 -4.26 6.95
N ARG A 25 9.05 -4.50 5.63
CA ARG A 25 10.09 -3.93 4.75
C ARG A 25 10.00 -2.41 4.62
N MET A 26 8.79 -1.86 4.64
CA MET A 26 8.56 -0.43 4.69
C MET A 26 9.03 0.17 6.03
N ALA A 27 8.74 -0.49 7.16
CA ALA A 27 9.20 -0.07 8.48
C ALA A 27 10.73 -0.09 8.62
N GLU A 28 11.40 -1.13 8.09
CA GLU A 28 12.87 -1.20 8.00
C GLU A 28 13.44 0.02 7.25
N PHE A 29 12.84 0.38 6.12
CA PHE A 29 13.24 1.55 5.33
C PHE A 29 12.99 2.86 6.08
N CYS A 30 11.80 3.05 6.64
CA CYS A 30 11.46 4.25 7.42
C CYS A 30 12.45 4.45 8.57
N TYR A 31 12.75 3.39 9.32
CA TYR A 31 13.72 3.44 10.42
C TYR A 31 15.12 3.81 9.93
N MET A 32 15.56 3.20 8.81
CA MET A 32 16.85 3.52 8.20
C MET A 32 16.97 5.01 7.80
N MET A 33 15.86 5.62 7.36
CA MET A 33 15.81 7.02 6.93
C MET A 33 15.45 8.01 8.04
N GLY A 34 15.20 7.54 9.26
CA GLY A 34 14.72 8.39 10.36
C GLY A 34 13.33 8.98 10.12
N LEU A 35 12.48 8.28 9.36
CA LEU A 35 11.12 8.68 9.02
C LEU A 35 10.10 7.89 9.85
N PRO A 36 8.93 8.47 10.20
CA PRO A 36 7.85 7.70 10.80
C PRO A 36 7.35 6.60 9.86
N LEU A 37 6.81 5.52 10.42
CA LEU A 37 6.09 4.53 9.63
C LEU A 37 4.88 5.20 8.98
N ASN A 38 4.73 5.01 7.66
CA ASN A 38 3.64 5.59 6.89
C ASN A 38 2.52 4.61 6.57
N VAL A 39 2.52 3.41 7.18
CA VAL A 39 1.43 2.43 7.10
C VAL A 39 0.51 2.64 8.31
N HIS A 40 -0.73 3.04 8.06
CA HIS A 40 -1.71 3.36 9.12
C HIS A 40 -2.77 2.31 9.31
N ALA A 41 -3.04 1.52 8.27
CA ALA A 41 -4.14 0.57 8.27
C ALA A 41 -3.86 -0.63 7.37
N PHE A 42 -4.43 -1.76 7.76
CA PHE A 42 -4.64 -2.90 6.89
C PHE A 42 -6.12 -3.02 6.53
N VAL A 43 -6.41 -3.56 5.36
CA VAL A 43 -7.76 -3.96 4.96
C VAL A 43 -7.73 -5.45 4.67
N TYR A 44 -8.42 -6.21 5.52
CA TYR A 44 -8.60 -7.64 5.36
C TYR A 44 -9.86 -8.07 6.13
N PRO A 45 -11.02 -8.18 5.46
CA PRO A 45 -12.30 -8.40 6.11
C PRO A 45 -12.36 -9.54 7.15
N PRO A 46 -11.72 -10.71 6.93
CA PRO A 46 -11.74 -11.79 7.93
C PRO A 46 -11.10 -11.43 9.29
N ASP A 47 -10.20 -10.45 9.31
CA ASP A 47 -9.49 -9.99 10.51
C ASP A 47 -9.90 -8.57 10.92
N ALA A 48 -10.99 -8.02 10.38
CA ALA A 48 -11.47 -6.70 10.75
C ALA A 48 -11.69 -6.59 12.28
N GLY A 49 -11.22 -5.49 12.88
CA GLY A 49 -11.25 -5.27 14.33
C GLY A 49 -10.02 -5.82 15.09
N LYS A 50 -9.13 -6.56 14.42
CA LYS A 50 -7.83 -6.97 14.99
C LYS A 50 -6.75 -5.92 14.71
N THR A 51 -5.57 -6.14 15.28
CA THR A 51 -4.34 -5.39 14.98
C THR A 51 -3.27 -6.30 14.39
N VAL A 52 -2.36 -5.69 13.62
CA VAL A 52 -1.14 -6.31 13.13
C VAL A 52 0.04 -5.60 13.77
N GLU A 53 0.93 -6.37 14.38
CA GLU A 53 2.16 -5.85 14.96
C GLU A 53 3.25 -5.70 13.89
N VAL A 54 3.78 -4.48 13.74
CA VAL A 54 4.87 -4.14 12.83
C VAL A 54 6.06 -3.64 13.63
N LEU A 55 7.22 -4.28 13.47
CA LEU A 55 8.45 -3.88 14.13
C LEU A 55 9.08 -2.67 13.42
N TYR A 56 9.25 -1.56 14.13
CA TYR A 56 9.95 -0.35 13.70
C TYR A 56 11.17 -0.15 14.60
N GLY A 57 12.36 -0.50 14.09
CA GLY A 57 13.58 -0.54 14.90
C GLY A 57 13.43 -1.53 16.06
N ASN A 58 13.40 -1.04 17.29
CA ASN A 58 13.17 -1.81 18.52
C ASN A 58 11.75 -1.65 19.09
N GLN A 59 10.87 -0.93 18.40
CA GLN A 59 9.50 -0.65 18.83
C GLN A 59 8.50 -1.52 18.06
N LEU A 60 7.50 -2.06 18.76
CA LEU A 60 6.39 -2.78 18.14
C LEU A 60 5.21 -1.82 17.99
N LEU A 61 4.75 -1.61 16.75
CA LEU A 61 3.63 -0.73 16.42
C LEU A 61 2.40 -1.59 16.08
N SER A 62 1.30 -1.36 16.81
CA SER A 62 0.01 -2.01 16.56
C SER A 62 -0.77 -1.25 15.48
N ILE A 63 -0.95 -1.86 14.31
CA ILE A 63 -1.66 -1.26 13.18
C ILE A 63 -3.05 -1.90 13.03
N PRO A 64 -4.15 -1.12 13.01
CA PRO A 64 -5.51 -1.65 12.92
C PRO A 64 -5.83 -2.32 11.57
N VAL A 65 -6.72 -3.31 11.62
CA VAL A 65 -7.27 -4.00 10.44
C VAL A 65 -8.75 -3.63 10.28
N TYR A 66 -9.12 -3.20 9.07
CA TYR A 66 -10.47 -2.79 8.70
C TYR A 66 -11.11 -3.76 7.70
N ALA A 67 -12.44 -3.68 7.58
CA ALA A 67 -13.20 -4.46 6.61
C ALA A 67 -13.11 -3.88 5.19
N SER A 68 -13.00 -2.56 5.06
CA SER A 68 -12.98 -1.85 3.78
C SER A 68 -11.93 -0.72 3.76
N VAL A 69 -11.52 -0.32 2.57
CA VAL A 69 -10.66 0.86 2.35
C VAL A 69 -11.37 2.14 2.80
N ALA A 70 -12.69 2.20 2.62
CA ALA A 70 -13.50 3.32 3.09
C ALA A 70 -13.45 3.45 4.62
N ASP A 71 -13.60 2.35 5.37
CA ASP A 71 -13.52 2.36 6.84
C ASP A 71 -12.13 2.77 7.32
N ALA A 72 -11.08 2.23 6.68
CA ALA A 72 -9.70 2.58 6.97
C ALA A 72 -9.43 4.08 6.73
N HIS A 73 -9.93 4.63 5.62
CA HIS A 73 -9.78 6.05 5.31
C HIS A 73 -10.62 6.94 6.24
N ALA A 74 -11.82 6.52 6.63
CA ALA A 74 -12.64 7.26 7.58
C ALA A 74 -11.97 7.36 8.96
N ALA A 75 -11.32 6.29 9.42
CA ALA A 75 -10.54 6.28 10.65
C ALA A 75 -9.19 7.02 10.52
N HIS A 76 -8.60 7.01 9.32
CA HIS A 76 -7.32 7.65 9.01
C HIS A 76 -7.43 8.57 7.78
N PRO A 77 -8.01 9.79 7.92
CA PRO A 77 -8.28 10.68 6.79
C PRO A 77 -7.02 11.15 6.03
N THR A 78 -5.84 11.01 6.62
CA THR A 78 -4.56 11.35 6.00
C THR A 78 -4.07 10.31 5.00
N VAL A 79 -4.61 9.09 5.03
CA VAL A 79 -4.25 8.01 4.09
C VAL A 79 -4.64 8.42 2.68
N ASN A 80 -3.65 8.42 1.78
CA ASN A 80 -3.81 8.87 0.39
C ASN A 80 -3.35 7.85 -0.65
N THR A 81 -2.84 6.70 -0.21
CA THR A 81 -2.27 5.66 -1.06
C THR A 81 -2.73 4.27 -0.64
N ALA A 82 -3.12 3.43 -1.60
CA ALA A 82 -3.47 2.03 -1.36
C ALA A 82 -2.45 1.07 -1.99
N LEU A 83 -1.99 0.10 -1.21
CA LEU A 83 -1.16 -1.01 -1.68
C LEU A 83 -1.99 -2.30 -1.76
N ILE A 84 -2.17 -2.84 -2.96
CA ILE A 84 -3.03 -4.01 -3.20
C ILE A 84 -2.19 -5.29 -3.22
N TYR A 85 -2.25 -6.04 -2.11
CA TYR A 85 -1.73 -7.38 -1.90
C TYR A 85 -2.87 -8.42 -1.88
N ALA A 86 -3.81 -8.30 -2.82
CA ALA A 86 -4.93 -9.22 -3.00
C ALA A 86 -4.59 -10.33 -4.00
N GLY A 87 -5.33 -11.44 -3.98
CA GLY A 87 -5.28 -12.45 -5.04
C GLY A 87 -5.76 -11.88 -6.38
N ALA A 88 -5.26 -12.43 -7.50
CA ALA A 88 -5.57 -11.94 -8.85
C ALA A 88 -7.07 -11.84 -9.15
N ASP A 89 -7.85 -12.77 -8.59
CA ASP A 89 -9.32 -12.85 -8.67
C ASP A 89 -10.03 -11.68 -7.95
N LYS A 90 -9.37 -11.04 -6.98
CA LYS A 90 -9.92 -9.96 -6.15
C LYS A 90 -9.38 -8.58 -6.50
N VAL A 91 -8.32 -8.49 -7.31
CA VAL A 91 -7.67 -7.21 -7.65
C VAL A 91 -8.66 -6.20 -8.21
N PHE A 92 -9.56 -6.62 -9.10
CA PHE A 92 -10.51 -5.71 -9.71
C PHE A 92 -11.41 -5.04 -8.65
N SER A 93 -12.03 -5.81 -7.77
CA SER A 93 -12.95 -5.28 -6.77
C SER A 93 -12.22 -4.44 -5.72
N THR A 94 -11.09 -4.90 -5.19
CA THR A 94 -10.33 -4.16 -4.17
C THR A 94 -9.72 -2.87 -4.71
N THR A 95 -9.22 -2.89 -5.95
CA THR A 95 -8.66 -1.68 -6.59
C THR A 95 -9.77 -0.69 -6.94
N LYS A 96 -10.92 -1.18 -7.44
CA LYS A 96 -12.09 -0.32 -7.70
C LYS A 96 -12.53 0.40 -6.42
N GLU A 97 -12.64 -0.32 -5.30
CA GLU A 97 -12.99 0.26 -4.00
C GLU A 97 -12.01 1.34 -3.55
N ALA A 98 -10.69 1.08 -3.70
CA ALA A 98 -9.67 2.09 -3.41
C ALA A 98 -9.80 3.32 -4.32
N LEU A 99 -10.03 3.13 -5.62
CA LEU A 99 -10.25 4.23 -6.56
C LEU A 99 -11.56 4.99 -6.27
N ASP A 100 -12.60 4.32 -5.79
CA ASP A 100 -13.87 4.94 -5.37
C ASP A 100 -13.75 5.76 -4.08
N THR A 101 -12.70 5.55 -3.27
CA THR A 101 -12.47 6.29 -2.03
C THR A 101 -11.78 7.63 -2.32
N ASP A 102 -12.47 8.76 -2.15
CA ASP A 102 -12.03 10.10 -2.59
C ASP A 102 -10.61 10.48 -2.15
N GLY A 103 -10.23 10.24 -0.89
CA GLY A 103 -8.90 10.60 -0.39
C GLY A 103 -7.74 9.75 -0.93
N ILE A 104 -8.01 8.61 -1.55
CA ILE A 104 -6.98 7.76 -2.17
C ILE A 104 -6.70 8.27 -3.59
N ASN A 105 -5.49 8.79 -3.81
CA ASN A 105 -5.07 9.36 -5.08
C ASN A 105 -4.15 8.43 -5.88
N PHE A 106 -3.51 7.48 -5.21
CA PHE A 106 -2.59 6.53 -5.81
C PHE A 106 -2.86 5.09 -5.34
N VAL A 107 -2.86 4.15 -6.29
CA VAL A 107 -3.01 2.73 -6.00
C VAL A 107 -1.88 1.95 -6.66
N SER A 108 -1.16 1.11 -5.91
CA SER A 108 -0.15 0.21 -6.46
C SER A 108 -0.58 -1.24 -6.30
N ILE A 109 -0.65 -1.95 -7.42
CA ILE A 109 -1.18 -3.32 -7.53
C ILE A 109 -0.02 -4.30 -7.69
N ILE A 110 0.17 -5.15 -6.68
CA ILE A 110 1.31 -6.06 -6.61
C ILE A 110 1.03 -7.39 -7.29
N ALA A 111 -0.22 -7.83 -7.27
CA ALA A 111 -0.63 -9.13 -7.77
C ALA A 111 -0.28 -9.34 -9.26
N GLU A 112 0.28 -10.50 -9.57
CA GLU A 112 0.48 -11.02 -10.92
C GLU A 112 -0.72 -11.86 -11.38
N GLY A 113 -0.80 -12.16 -12.67
CA GLY A 113 -1.85 -13.03 -13.22
C GLY A 113 -3.24 -12.39 -13.30
N VAL A 114 -3.33 -11.06 -13.15
CA VAL A 114 -4.58 -10.32 -13.29
C VAL A 114 -5.02 -10.36 -14.76
N PRO A 115 -6.27 -10.76 -15.08
CA PRO A 115 -6.76 -10.77 -16.44
C PRO A 115 -6.66 -9.40 -17.10
N GLU A 116 -6.19 -9.33 -18.35
CA GLU A 116 -6.04 -8.06 -19.07
C GLU A 116 -7.35 -7.27 -19.18
N LYS A 117 -8.49 -7.97 -19.28
CA LYS A 117 -9.82 -7.32 -19.31
C LYS A 117 -10.05 -6.48 -18.05
N ASP A 118 -9.59 -6.95 -16.89
CA ASP A 118 -9.77 -6.27 -15.62
C ASP A 118 -8.74 -5.15 -15.47
N ALA A 119 -7.50 -5.36 -15.91
CA ALA A 119 -6.50 -4.29 -16.00
C ALA A 119 -6.99 -3.12 -16.88
N LYS A 120 -7.55 -3.39 -18.06
CA LYS A 120 -8.12 -2.37 -18.96
C LYS A 120 -9.26 -1.59 -18.29
N ARG A 121 -10.14 -2.27 -17.54
CA ARG A 121 -11.22 -1.62 -16.79
C ARG A 121 -10.68 -0.74 -15.67
N LEU A 122 -9.62 -1.17 -14.98
CA LEU A 122 -8.96 -0.36 -13.93
C LEU A 122 -8.28 0.88 -14.50
N ILE A 123 -7.62 0.78 -15.65
CA ILE A 123 -7.03 1.93 -16.35
C ILE A 123 -8.11 2.96 -16.72
N LYS A 124 -9.21 2.50 -17.31
CA LYS A 124 -10.33 3.39 -17.66
C LYS A 124 -10.90 4.07 -16.42
N LEU A 125 -11.14 3.31 -15.35
CA LEU A 125 -11.67 3.83 -14.10
C LEU A 125 -10.72 4.85 -13.45
N SER A 126 -9.41 4.60 -13.47
CA SER A 126 -8.44 5.53 -12.89
C SER A 126 -8.39 6.85 -13.66
N GLN A 127 -8.52 6.80 -14.99
CA GLN A 127 -8.61 8.00 -15.85
C GLN A 127 -9.89 8.79 -15.57
N GLU A 128 -11.04 8.12 -15.51
CA GLU A 128 -12.34 8.74 -15.20
C GLU A 128 -12.33 9.45 -13.85
N LYS A 129 -11.58 8.93 -12.88
CA LYS A 129 -11.46 9.48 -11.53
C LYS A 129 -10.27 10.39 -11.33
N ASN A 130 -9.45 10.61 -12.35
CA ASN A 130 -8.20 11.38 -12.27
C ASN A 130 -7.25 10.89 -11.14
N LYS A 131 -7.10 9.56 -11.03
CA LYS A 131 -6.26 8.88 -10.04
C LYS A 131 -5.17 8.06 -10.74
N LEU A 132 -4.08 7.82 -10.02
CA LEU A 132 -2.92 7.10 -10.54
C LEU A 132 -2.94 5.63 -10.11
N VAL A 133 -2.59 4.75 -11.04
CA VAL A 133 -2.44 3.30 -10.79
C VAL A 133 -1.06 2.85 -11.26
N ASN A 134 -0.34 2.12 -10.40
CA ASN A 134 0.88 1.40 -10.73
C ASN A 134 0.60 -0.10 -10.73
N GLY A 135 0.93 -0.80 -11.83
CA GLY A 135 0.65 -2.22 -12.01
C GLY A 135 -0.62 -2.49 -12.86
N PRO A 136 -1.15 -3.73 -12.87
CA PRO A 136 -0.78 -4.88 -12.03
C PRO A 136 0.64 -5.43 -12.23
N ALA A 137 1.00 -6.46 -11.47
CA ALA A 137 2.34 -7.07 -11.48
C ALA A 137 3.48 -6.08 -11.17
N ALA A 138 3.23 -5.08 -10.33
CA ALA A 138 4.25 -4.14 -9.88
C ALA A 138 4.96 -4.65 -8.62
N VAL A 139 6.25 -4.35 -8.46
CA VAL A 139 6.97 -4.60 -7.20
C VAL A 139 6.67 -3.53 -6.13
N GLY A 140 6.28 -2.33 -6.58
CA GLY A 140 6.12 -1.15 -5.73
C GLY A 140 6.69 0.12 -6.36
N VAL A 141 6.91 1.15 -5.54
CA VAL A 141 7.53 2.44 -5.93
C VAL A 141 8.48 2.87 -4.82
N MET A 142 9.62 3.46 -5.17
CA MET A 142 10.58 3.99 -4.21
C MET A 142 11.07 5.38 -4.64
N SER A 143 11.09 6.29 -3.68
CA SER A 143 11.77 7.58 -3.73
C SER A 143 12.83 7.57 -2.64
N ALA A 144 14.10 7.56 -3.03
CA ALA A 144 15.23 7.46 -2.10
C ALA A 144 15.17 8.58 -1.05
N GLY A 145 15.35 8.24 0.22
CA GLY A 145 15.28 9.20 1.33
C GLY A 145 13.87 9.68 1.71
N GLU A 146 12.83 9.26 0.99
CA GLU A 146 11.47 9.78 1.20
C GLU A 146 10.41 8.72 1.44
N CYS A 147 10.29 7.74 0.54
CA CYS A 147 9.18 6.80 0.58
C CYS A 147 9.54 5.48 -0.10
N ARG A 148 9.09 4.39 0.51
CA ARG A 148 9.15 3.05 -0.06
C ARG A 148 7.75 2.44 0.04
N LEU A 149 7.22 2.00 -1.08
CA LEU A 149 5.92 1.35 -1.18
C LEU A 149 6.13 -0.11 -1.56
N GLY A 150 5.83 -1.01 -0.62
CA GLY A 150 5.99 -2.44 -0.80
C GLY A 150 7.41 -2.96 -0.58
N VAL A 151 7.76 -4.04 -1.29
CA VAL A 151 9.01 -4.78 -1.08
C VAL A 151 10.15 -4.36 -2.02
N ILE A 152 9.92 -3.36 -2.89
CA ILE A 152 10.92 -2.81 -3.81
C ILE A 152 12.24 -2.49 -3.10
N GLY A 153 13.39 -2.85 -3.68
CA GLY A 153 14.70 -2.67 -3.05
C GLY A 153 15.08 -3.75 -2.03
N GLY A 154 14.24 -4.76 -1.79
CA GLY A 154 14.61 -5.96 -1.05
C GLY A 154 14.90 -5.75 0.44
N GLU A 155 15.80 -6.55 1.00
CA GLU A 155 16.10 -6.52 2.42
C GLU A 155 16.93 -5.30 2.83
N TYR A 156 16.89 -4.98 4.12
CA TYR A 156 17.70 -3.92 4.73
C TYR A 156 19.18 -3.93 4.34
N ARG A 157 19.80 -5.12 4.27
CA ARG A 157 21.22 -5.25 3.86
C ARG A 157 21.44 -4.74 2.43
N ASN A 158 20.53 -5.07 1.51
CA ASN A 158 20.63 -4.60 0.13
C ASN A 158 20.60 -3.06 0.06
N LEU A 159 19.77 -2.43 0.89
CA LEU A 159 19.64 -0.97 0.92
C LEU A 159 20.86 -0.24 1.49
N LYS A 160 21.72 -0.93 2.25
CA LYS A 160 22.89 -0.36 2.94
C LYS A 160 24.21 -0.52 2.20
N LEU A 161 24.26 -1.33 1.15
CA LEU A 161 25.52 -1.72 0.49
C LEU A 161 26.08 -0.66 -0.47
N CYS A 162 25.52 0.54 -0.48
CA CYS A 162 25.97 1.67 -1.31
C CYS A 162 26.83 2.65 -0.51
#